data_AF-A0A382YDQ3-F1
#
_entry.id   AF-A0A382YDQ3-F1
#
_cell.length_a   1.000
_cell.length_b   1.000
_cell.length_c   1.000
_cell.angle_alpha   90.00
_cell.angle_beta   90.00
_cell.angle_gamma   90.00
#
_symmetry.space_group_name_H-M   'P 1'
#
loop_
_entity.id
_entity.type
_entity.pdbx_description
1 polymer ?
#
loop_
_entity_poly.entity_id
_entity_poly.type
_entity_poly.pdbx_seq_one_letter_code
_entity_poly.pdbx_strand_id
1 'polypeptide(L)'
;MKSYGQLKLELIHKGIHIPKEIQAASEISCGYCDGQPGEEIALSLAENFIVKALLKGPDKNQPKLKFTNGRIKLDFLNKEIKELEVGIVPLPNFVRDQMKKRSPASENACIDGYCLNLFLRLVGQKNRLNLARETILSI
;
A
#
# COMPACT_ATOMS: atom_id res chain seq x y z
N MET A 1 -0.48 -19.91 -5.90
CA MET A 1 0.21 -18.73 -5.33
C MET A 1 -0.44 -17.50 -5.95
N LYS A 2 -1.00 -16.58 -5.15
CA LYS A 2 -1.55 -15.33 -5.73
C LYS A 2 -0.42 -14.50 -6.33
N SER A 3 -0.68 -13.85 -7.46
CA SER A 3 0.27 -12.87 -8.00
C SER A 3 0.31 -11.63 -7.11
N TYR A 4 1.39 -10.84 -7.21
CA TYR A 4 1.46 -9.55 -6.52
C TYR A 4 0.29 -8.63 -6.91
N GLY A 5 -0.16 -8.65 -8.16
CA GLY A 5 -1.35 -7.91 -8.61
C GLY A 5 -2.64 -8.30 -7.89
N GLN A 6 -2.90 -9.61 -7.75
CA GLN A 6 -4.05 -10.11 -6.98
C GLN A 6 -3.97 -9.68 -5.51
N LEU A 7 -2.76 -9.70 -4.95
CA LEU A 7 -2.54 -9.26 -3.57
C LEU A 7 -2.80 -7.76 -3.40
N LYS A 8 -2.26 -6.92 -4.29
CA LYS A 8 -2.49 -5.47 -4.27
C LYS A 8 -3.98 -5.16 -4.34
N LEU A 9 -4.74 -5.81 -5.22
CA LEU A 9 -6.19 -5.67 -5.29
C LEU A 9 -6.87 -6.09 -3.99
N GLU A 10 -6.50 -7.22 -3.40
CA GLU A 10 -7.10 -7.68 -2.13
C GLU A 10 -6.86 -6.68 -0.99
N LEU A 11 -5.66 -6.11 -0.89
CA LEU A 11 -5.31 -5.12 0.14
C LEU A 11 -6.06 -3.81 -0.04
N ILE A 12 -6.29 -3.37 -1.28
CA ILE A 12 -7.10 -2.17 -1.56
C ILE A 12 -8.55 -2.38 -1.10
N HIS A 13 -9.15 -3.53 -1.43
CA HIS A 13 -10.57 -3.78 -1.12
C HIS A 13 -10.79 -4.10 0.37
N LYS A 14 -9.96 -4.98 0.93
CA LYS A 14 -10.13 -5.46 2.31
C LYS A 14 -9.48 -4.54 3.33
N GLY A 15 -8.51 -3.72 2.94
CA GLY A 15 -7.65 -3.00 3.88
C GLY A 15 -6.77 -3.97 4.66
N ILE A 16 -6.11 -3.43 5.70
CA ILE A 16 -5.21 -4.18 6.56
C ILE A 16 -5.47 -3.88 8.03
N HIS A 17 -5.24 -4.89 8.88
CA HIS A 17 -5.20 -4.72 10.33
C HIS A 17 -3.76 -4.69 10.83
N ILE A 18 -3.45 -3.73 11.70
CA ILE A 18 -2.18 -3.67 12.43
C ILE A 18 -2.48 -3.94 13.91
N PRO A 19 -2.06 -5.12 14.44
CA PRO A 19 -2.24 -5.44 15.86
C PRO A 19 -1.61 -4.39 16.77
N LYS A 20 -2.28 -4.06 17.89
CA LYS A 20 -1.85 -2.99 18.81
C LYS A 20 -0.44 -3.21 19.36
N GLU A 21 -0.06 -4.47 19.52
CA GLU A 21 1.22 -4.90 20.08
C GLU A 21 2.41 -4.49 19.21
N ILE A 22 2.18 -4.31 17.90
CA ILE A 22 3.24 -3.97 16.94
C ILE A 22 3.14 -2.52 16.42
N GLN A 23 2.07 -1.78 16.75
CA GLN A 23 1.88 -0.41 16.28
C GLN A 23 2.96 0.58 16.77
N ALA A 24 3.57 0.32 17.92
CA ALA A 24 4.62 1.18 18.47
C ALA A 24 6.01 0.91 17.86
N ALA A 25 6.19 -0.17 17.09
CA ALA A 25 7.47 -0.47 16.46
C ALA A 25 7.81 0.63 15.45
N SER A 26 9.06 1.10 15.45
CA SER A 26 9.51 2.20 14.58
C SER A 26 9.36 1.88 13.08
N GLU A 27 9.58 0.61 12.75
CA GLU A 27 9.48 0.02 11.43
C GLU A 27 8.05 0.04 10.90
N ILE A 28 7.06 0.15 11.79
CA ILE A 28 5.63 0.19 11.45
C ILE A 28 5.08 1.62 11.56
N SER A 29 5.32 2.28 12.70
CA SER A 29 4.82 3.64 12.99
C SER A 29 5.36 4.71 12.04
N CYS A 30 6.48 4.44 11.36
CA CYS A 30 6.96 5.33 10.30
C CYS A 30 6.00 5.39 9.08
N GLY A 31 5.06 4.46 8.93
CA GLY A 31 4.17 4.36 7.76
C GLY A 31 2.83 5.08 7.86
N TYR A 32 2.47 5.61 9.03
CA TYR A 32 1.19 6.29 9.28
C TYR A 32 1.35 7.43 10.30
N CYS A 33 0.25 8.11 10.65
CA CYS A 33 0.25 9.15 11.68
C CYS A 33 -0.14 8.57 13.04
N ASP A 34 -1.41 8.21 13.21
CA ASP A 34 -1.97 7.78 14.50
C ASP A 34 -2.36 6.28 14.52
N GLY A 35 -2.29 5.60 13.36
CA GLY A 35 -2.54 4.17 13.23
C GLY A 35 -4.02 3.79 13.42
N GLN A 36 -4.91 4.79 13.32
CA GLN A 36 -6.34 4.61 13.56
C GLN A 36 -7.05 4.02 12.33
N PRO A 37 -8.14 3.26 12.53
CA PRO A 37 -9.01 2.86 11.44
C PRO A 37 -9.44 4.07 10.59
N GLY A 38 -9.36 3.93 9.27
CA GLY A 38 -9.64 4.99 8.31
C GLY A 38 -8.40 5.73 7.80
N GLU A 39 -7.26 5.64 8.49
CA GLU A 39 -5.97 6.06 7.91
C GLU A 39 -5.49 5.07 6.85
N GLU A 40 -4.44 5.44 6.11
CA GLU A 40 -3.83 4.60 5.10
C GLU A 40 -2.36 4.32 5.43
N ILE A 41 -1.89 3.14 5.03
CA ILE A 41 -0.48 2.77 5.08
C ILE A 41 -0.02 2.32 3.70
N ALA A 42 1.20 2.69 3.32
CA ALA A 42 1.84 2.25 2.09
C ALA A 42 2.78 1.07 2.37
N LEU A 43 2.56 -0.05 1.67
CA LEU A 43 3.34 -1.29 1.78
C LEU A 43 4.10 -1.56 0.49
N SER A 44 5.37 -1.91 0.59
CA SER A 44 6.17 -2.45 -0.52
C SER A 44 6.03 -3.97 -0.54
N LEU A 45 5.34 -4.51 -1.54
CA LEU A 45 5.19 -5.96 -1.74
C LEU A 45 6.39 -6.57 -2.48
N ALA A 46 7.07 -5.74 -3.28
CA ALA A 46 8.35 -6.00 -3.94
C ALA A 46 9.08 -4.66 -4.14
N GLU A 47 10.29 -4.67 -4.70
CA GLU A 47 11.15 -3.47 -4.87
C GLU A 47 10.43 -2.28 -5.52
N ASN A 48 9.68 -2.52 -6.59
CA ASN A 48 8.95 -1.49 -7.34
C ASN A 48 7.44 -1.72 -7.34
N PHE A 49 6.92 -2.45 -6.34
CA PHE A 49 5.50 -2.81 -6.29
C PHE A 49 4.88 -2.45 -4.95
N ILE A 50 4.26 -1.26 -4.92
CA ILE A 50 3.69 -0.64 -3.73
C ILE A 50 2.17 -0.70 -3.77
N VAL A 51 1.55 -0.83 -2.60
CA VAL A 51 0.11 -0.70 -2.39
C VAL A 51 -0.18 0.23 -1.23
N LYS A 52 -1.13 1.14 -1.42
CA LYS A 52 -1.70 1.92 -0.33
C LYS A 52 -2.98 1.21 0.14
N ALA A 53 -3.05 0.89 1.42
CA ALA A 53 -4.16 0.13 2.00
C ALA A 53 -4.75 0.88 3.20
N LEU A 54 -6.09 0.88 3.30
CA LEU A 54 -6.80 1.42 4.45
C LEU A 54 -6.53 0.57 5.69
N LEU A 55 -6.21 1.22 6.80
CA LEU A 55 -6.22 0.62 8.12
C LEU A 55 -7.67 0.36 8.53
N LYS A 56 -7.98 -0.87 8.95
CA LYS A 56 -9.28 -1.18 9.56
C LYS A 56 -9.11 -1.83 10.93
N GLY A 57 -10.22 -1.84 11.67
CA GLY A 57 -10.34 -2.60 12.90
C GLY A 57 -10.20 -4.12 12.67
N PRO A 58 -10.04 -4.90 13.74
CA PRO A 58 -9.83 -6.34 13.64
C PRO A 58 -11.04 -7.05 13.00
N ASP A 59 -10.79 -7.85 11.95
CA ASP A 59 -11.77 -8.71 11.30
C ASP A 59 -11.16 -10.09 10.97
N LYS A 60 -11.98 -11.14 11.04
CA LYS A 60 -11.58 -12.55 10.91
C LYS A 60 -11.05 -12.92 9.52
N ASN A 61 -11.35 -12.15 8.48
CA ASN A 61 -10.94 -12.44 7.11
C ASN A 61 -10.05 -11.35 6.49
N GLN A 62 -9.49 -10.47 7.33
CA GLN A 62 -8.67 -9.36 6.89
C GLN A 62 -7.18 -9.74 6.90
N PRO A 63 -6.39 -9.30 5.89
CA PRO A 63 -4.94 -9.32 5.98
C PRO A 63 -4.44 -8.58 7.22
N LYS A 64 -3.43 -9.12 7.90
CA LYS A 64 -2.85 -8.49 9.09
C LYS A 64 -1.34 -8.45 9.06
N LEU A 65 -0.76 -7.41 9.64
CA LEU A 65 0.69 -7.35 9.84
C LEU A 65 1.12 -8.21 11.04
N LYS A 66 2.28 -8.83 10.89
CA LYS A 66 3.08 -9.44 11.95
C LYS A 66 4.46 -8.80 11.95
N PHE A 67 5.04 -8.69 13.14
CA PHE A 67 6.42 -8.29 13.30
C PHE A 67 7.17 -9.40 14.03
N THR A 68 8.06 -10.08 13.30
CA THR A 68 8.81 -11.24 13.82
C THR A 68 10.25 -11.16 13.33
N ASN A 69 11.22 -11.31 14.25
CA ASN A 69 12.65 -11.28 13.95
C ASN A 69 13.09 -10.01 13.17
N GLY A 70 12.54 -8.84 13.55
CA GLY A 70 12.85 -7.56 12.90
C GLY A 70 12.27 -7.39 11.50
N ARG A 71 11.41 -8.32 11.05
CA ARG A 71 10.81 -8.29 9.72
C ARG A 71 9.30 -8.15 9.81
N ILE A 72 8.76 -7.35 8.91
CA ILE A 72 7.32 -7.12 8.78
C ILE A 72 6.78 -8.10 7.76
N LYS A 73 5.75 -8.83 8.15
CA LYS A 73 5.12 -9.84 7.32
C LYS A 73 3.63 -9.61 7.23
N LEU A 74 3.09 -9.87 6.05
CA LEU A 74 1.67 -9.90 5.80
C LEU A 74 1.16 -11.33 5.95
N ASP A 75 0.29 -11.53 6.94
CA ASP A 75 -0.37 -12.81 7.21
C ASP A 75 -1.75 -12.82 6.55
N PHE A 76 -1.97 -13.83 5.72
CA PHE A 76 -3.26 -14.12 5.11
C PHE A 76 -3.84 -15.34 5.77
N LEU A 77 -5.05 -15.21 6.31
CA LEU A 77 -5.76 -16.34 6.93
C LEU A 77 -6.12 -17.46 5.93
N ASN A 78 -5.89 -17.27 4.62
CA ASN A 78 -6.03 -18.30 3.59
C ASN A 78 -4.74 -19.11 3.39
N LYS A 79 -4.85 -20.42 3.62
CA LYS A 79 -3.81 -21.46 3.71
C LYS A 79 -2.80 -21.58 2.55
N GLU A 80 -2.94 -20.83 1.46
CA GLU A 80 -2.09 -20.93 0.27
C GLU A 80 -0.85 -20.01 0.30
N ILE A 81 -0.86 -18.96 1.12
CA ILE A 81 0.30 -18.06 1.30
C ILE A 81 0.59 -17.99 2.79
N LYS A 82 1.66 -18.67 3.21
CA LYS A 82 1.98 -18.82 4.63
C LYS A 82 2.39 -17.51 5.31
N GLU A 83 2.97 -16.58 4.57
CA GLU A 83 3.36 -15.22 4.99
C GLU A 83 4.13 -14.57 3.84
N LEU A 84 4.00 -13.26 3.63
CA LEU A 84 4.82 -12.49 2.69
C LEU A 84 5.58 -11.40 3.45
N GLU A 85 6.89 -11.33 3.30
CA GLU A 85 7.67 -10.19 3.83
C GLU A 85 7.35 -8.93 3.03
N VAL A 86 7.05 -7.84 3.73
CA VAL A 86 6.67 -6.55 3.13
C VAL A 86 7.45 -5.43 3.78
N GLY A 87 7.75 -4.38 3.02
CA GLY A 87 8.31 -3.14 3.55
C GLY A 87 7.22 -2.14 3.92
N ILE A 88 7.49 -1.27 4.89
CA ILE A 88 6.68 -0.08 5.14
C ILE A 88 7.33 1.10 4.43
N VAL A 89 6.55 1.80 3.60
CA VAL A 89 6.99 3.04 2.98
C VAL A 89 6.80 4.17 3.99
N PRO A 90 7.87 4.83 4.46
CA PRO A 90 7.75 5.84 5.49
C PRO A 90 7.05 7.08 4.95
N LEU A 91 6.13 7.65 5.73
CA LEU A 91 5.61 8.98 5.44
C LEU A 91 6.73 10.02 5.61
N PRO A 92 6.90 10.97 4.68
CA PRO A 92 7.74 12.15 4.92
C PRO A 92 7.22 12.99 6.09
N ASN A 93 8.12 13.58 6.86
CA ASN A 93 7.77 14.33 8.07
C ASN A 93 6.82 15.51 7.79
N PHE A 94 6.99 16.21 6.67
CA PHE A 94 6.10 17.32 6.32
C PHE A 94 4.65 16.87 6.09
N VAL A 95 4.41 15.63 5.63
CA VAL A 95 3.05 15.09 5.48
C VAL A 95 2.46 14.72 6.82
N ARG A 96 3.25 14.10 7.70
CA ARG A 96 2.82 13.85 9.08
C ARG A 96 2.40 15.13 9.79
N ASP A 97 3.20 16.19 9.64
CA ASP A 97 2.94 17.48 10.28
C ASP A 97 1.66 18.15 9.74
N GLN A 98 1.34 17.95 8.46
CA GLN A 98 0.10 18.44 7.85
C GLN A 98 -1.12 17.63 8.27
N MET A 99 -1.02 16.29 8.30
CA MET A 99 -2.12 15.41 8.72
C MET A 99 -2.54 15.65 10.19
N LYS A 100 -1.60 16.03 11.06
CA LYS A 100 -1.88 16.44 12.44
C LYS A 100 -2.69 17.73 12.57
N LYS A 101 -2.65 18.62 11.56
CA LYS A 101 -3.31 19.94 11.56
C LYS A 101 -4.69 19.89 10.90
N ARG A 102 -5.40 18.77 11.05
CA ARG A 102 -6.65 18.38 10.35
C ARG A 102 -7.47 19.58 9.86
N SER A 103 -7.43 19.77 8.55
CA SER A 103 -8.22 20.72 7.76
C SER A 103 -8.75 19.99 6.52
N PRO A 104 -9.82 20.49 5.87
CA PRO A 104 -10.30 19.92 4.61
C PRO A 104 -9.20 19.84 3.53
N ALA A 105 -8.20 20.72 3.57
CA ALA A 105 -7.06 20.69 2.66
C ALA A 105 -6.04 19.58 3.01
N SER A 106 -5.80 19.32 4.30
CA SER A 106 -4.87 18.26 4.73
C SER A 106 -5.47 16.86 4.60
N GLU A 107 -6.79 16.70 4.66
CA GLU A 107 -7.47 15.42 4.37
C GLU A 107 -7.28 14.99 2.90
N ASN A 108 -7.07 15.95 2.00
CA ASN A 108 -6.78 15.70 0.59
C ASN A 108 -5.28 15.63 0.27
N ALA A 109 -4.40 15.84 1.27
CA ALA A 109 -2.96 15.76 1.09
C ALA A 109 -2.49 14.30 1.14
N CYS A 110 -2.63 13.60 0.02
CA CYS A 110 -2.17 12.23 -0.16
C CYS A 110 -0.81 12.23 -0.87
N ILE A 111 0.19 11.52 -0.32
CA ILE A 111 1.32 11.08 -1.15
C ILE A 111 0.84 9.87 -1.93
N ASP A 112 0.60 10.08 -3.22
CA ASP A 112 0.58 8.99 -4.18
C ASP A 112 2.04 8.64 -4.50
N GLY A 113 2.50 7.50 -4.00
CA GLY A 113 3.89 7.10 -4.06
C GLY A 113 4.33 6.86 -5.51
N TYR A 114 5.32 7.63 -5.98
CA TYR A 114 5.95 7.48 -7.28
C TYR A 114 4.97 7.48 -8.46
N CYS A 115 4.59 8.67 -8.92
CA CYS A 115 4.06 8.86 -10.27
C CYS A 115 5.13 8.52 -11.32
N LEU A 116 5.44 7.24 -11.56
CA LEU A 116 5.74 6.81 -12.92
C LEU A 116 4.43 6.87 -13.69
N ASN A 117 4.02 8.09 -14.05
CA ASN A 117 2.90 8.28 -14.96
C ASN A 117 3.31 7.64 -16.29
N LEU A 118 2.75 6.46 -16.58
CA LEU A 118 2.79 5.90 -17.91
C LEU A 118 1.99 6.84 -18.81
N PHE A 119 2.68 7.80 -19.43
CA PHE A 119 2.07 8.71 -20.40
C PHE A 119 1.74 7.93 -21.67
N LEU A 120 0.53 7.39 -21.73
CA LEU A 120 -0.04 6.86 -22.96
C LEU A 120 -0.52 8.04 -23.80
N ARG A 121 0.13 8.29 -24.94
CA ARG A 121 -0.29 9.33 -25.88
C ARG A 121 -0.53 8.71 -27.25
N LEU A 122 -1.54 9.20 -27.95
CA LEU A 122 -1.73 8.91 -29.37
C LEU A 122 -0.61 9.62 -30.14
N VAL A 123 0.26 8.87 -30.79
CA VAL A 123 1.36 9.43 -31.58
C VAL A 123 1.04 9.29 -33.06
N GLY A 124 0.80 10.42 -33.72
CA GLY A 124 0.66 10.52 -35.18
C GLY A 124 -0.70 10.10 -35.75
N GLN A 125 -0.91 10.44 -37.03
CA GLN A 125 -2.10 10.04 -37.79
C GLN A 125 -2.17 8.50 -37.86
N LYS A 126 -3.22 7.93 -37.26
CA LYS A 126 -3.64 6.50 -37.18
C LYS A 126 -3.93 5.99 -35.76
N ASN A 127 -4.04 6.86 -34.74
CA ASN A 127 -4.48 6.48 -33.39
C ASN A 127 -3.66 5.34 -32.75
N ARG A 128 -2.36 5.26 -33.03
CA ARG A 128 -1.50 4.24 -32.42
C ARG A 128 -1.03 4.73 -31.05
N LEU A 129 -1.18 3.86 -30.04
CA LEU A 129 -0.58 4.07 -28.73
C LEU A 129 0.96 4.02 -28.87
N ASN A 130 1.66 4.78 -28.04
CA ASN A 130 3.12 4.75 -27.94
C ASN A 130 3.68 3.44 -27.34
N LEU A 131 2.81 2.53 -26.90
CA LEU A 131 3.15 1.18 -26.42
C LEU A 131 2.18 0.16 -27.00
N ALA A 132 2.66 -1.06 -27.25
CA ALA A 132 1.84 -2.18 -27.69
C ALA A 132 0.88 -2.62 -26.58
N ARG A 133 -0.33 -3.04 -26.98
CA ARG A 133 -1.40 -3.42 -26.03
C ARG A 133 -0.96 -4.60 -25.16
N GLU A 134 -0.24 -5.55 -25.75
CA GLU A 134 0.24 -6.77 -25.11
C GLU A 134 1.24 -6.43 -23.99
N THR A 135 2.06 -5.40 -24.18
CA THR A 135 3.02 -4.90 -23.18
C THR A 135 2.37 -4.14 -22.03
N ILE A 136 1.25 -3.45 -22.29
CA ILE A 136 0.45 -2.77 -21.24
C ILE A 136 -0.23 -3.81 -20.35
N LEU A 137 -0.70 -4.92 -20.93
CA LEU A 137 -1.48 -5.94 -20.23
C LEU A 137 -0.62 -7.00 -19.52
N SER A 138 0.69 -7.07 -19.78
CA SER A 138 1.59 -8.07 -19.20
C SER A 138 2.26 -7.62 -17.89
N ILE A 139 1.91 -6.45 -17.36
CA ILE A 139 2.39 -5.91 -16.07
C ILE A 139 1.50 -6.43 -14.93
#